data_AF-A0A1F3BN81-F1
#
_entry.id   AF-A0A1F3BN81-F1
#
_cell.length_a   1.000
_cell.length_b   1.000
_cell.length_c   1.000
_cell.angle_alpha   90.00
_cell.angle_beta   90.00
_cell.angle_gamma   90.00
#
_symmetry.space_group_name_H-M   'P 1'
#
loop_
_entity.id
_entity.type
_entity.pdbx_description
1 polymer ?
#
loop_
_entity_poly.entity_id
_entity_poly.type
_entity_poly.pdbx_seq_one_letter_code
_entity_poly.pdbx_strand_id
1 'polypeptide(L)' 'MNDLKIFIQNEIMNLAFVKVDFDSSLIKSKLLDSITVVDLLVSIEEKIGKKISQHLITEENLDTINIITETLKKI' A
#
# COMPACT_ATOMS: atom_id res chain seq x y z
N MET A 1 -13.37 -4.30 -5.10
CA MET A 1 -12.07 -3.69 -4.77
C MET A 1 -12.02 -2.96 -3.43
N ASN A 2 -13.14 -2.81 -2.71
CA ASN A 2 -13.10 -2.34 -1.32
C ASN A 2 -12.34 -3.32 -0.41
N ASP A 3 -12.36 -4.61 -0.72
CA ASP A 3 -11.65 -5.66 0.02
C ASP A 3 -10.13 -5.42 0.05
N LEU A 4 -9.57 -4.94 -1.06
CA LEU A 4 -8.14 -4.65 -1.15
C LEU A 4 -7.77 -3.38 -0.37
N LYS A 5 -8.63 -2.34 -0.39
CA LYS A 5 -8.42 -1.13 0.41
C LYS A 5 -8.43 -1.45 1.91
N ILE A 6 -9.40 -2.26 2.35
CA ILE A 6 -9.51 -2.70 3.74
C ILE A 6 -8.31 -3.58 4.13
N PHE A 7 -7.89 -4.47 3.24
CA PHE A 7 -6.68 -5.28 3.45
C PHE A 7 -5.44 -4.41 3.65
N ILE A 8 -5.17 -3.48 2.73
CA ILE A 8 -4.04 -2.56 2.82
C ILE A 8 -4.11 -1.73 4.10
N GLN A 9 -5.28 -1.20 4.46
CA GLN A 9 -5.48 -0.45 5.70
C GLN A 9 -5.15 -1.30 6.94
N ASN A 10 -5.59 -2.55 6.98
CA ASN A 10 -5.31 -3.46 8.08
C ASN A 10 -3.82 -3.82 8.16
N GLU A 11 -3.18 -4.06 7.01
CA GLU A 11 -1.73 -4.32 6.95
C GLU A 11 -0.94 -3.09 7.45
N ILE A 12 -1.31 -1.88 7.01
CA ILE A 12 -0.69 -0.65 7.52
C ILE A 12 -0.92 -0.51 9.03
N MET A 13 -2.12 -0.83 9.52
CA MET A 13 -2.39 -0.82 10.95
C MET A 13 -1.53 -1.85 11.70
N ASN A 14 -1.26 -3.02 11.12
CA ASN A 14 -0.38 -4.03 11.72
C ASN A 14 1.10 -3.60 11.70
N LEU A 15 1.54 -2.94 10.63
CA LEU A 15 2.93 -2.52 10.43
C LEU A 15 3.27 -1.24 11.21
N ALA A 16 2.41 -0.22 11.10
CA ALA A 16 2.64 1.11 11.66
C ALA A 16 1.89 1.35 12.98
N PHE A 17 1.07 0.39 13.45
CA PHE A 17 0.23 0.51 14.65
C PHE A 17 -0.70 1.74 14.64
N VAL A 18 -1.00 2.26 13.45
CA VAL A 18 -1.80 3.47 13.25
C VAL A 18 -2.89 3.17 12.23
N LYS A 19 -4.11 3.57 12.56
CA LYS A 19 -5.23 3.54 11.63
C LYS A 19 -5.18 4.79 10.74
N VAL A 20 -5.12 4.57 9.44
CA VAL A 20 -5.04 5.62 8.41
C VAL A 20 -6.31 5.65 7.57
N ASP A 21 -6.68 6.81 7.04
CA ASP A 21 -7.74 6.91 6.04
C ASP A 21 -7.22 6.55 4.64
N PHE A 22 -8.14 6.22 3.72
CA PHE A 22 -7.75 5.79 2.38
C PHE A 22 -7.05 6.88 1.54
N ASP A 23 -7.28 8.14 1.88
CA ASP A 23 -6.67 9.32 1.27
C ASP A 23 -5.50 9.90 2.09
N SER A 24 -5.17 9.27 3.23
CA SER A 24 -4.03 9.70 4.04
C SER A 24 -2.72 9.38 3.30
N SER A 25 -1.82 10.35 3.23
CA SER A 25 -0.43 10.08 2.85
C SER A 25 0.19 9.11 3.85
N LEU A 26 0.94 8.14 3.33
CA LEU A 26 1.64 7.09 4.05
C LEU A 26 3.15 7.32 3.97
N ILE A 27 3.65 7.68 2.79
CA ILE A 27 5.06 7.95 2.53
C ILE A 27 5.41 9.37 2.98
N LYS A 28 4.67 10.37 2.49
CA LYS A 28 4.96 11.78 2.81
C LYS A 28 4.78 12.12 4.29
N SER A 29 3.87 11.40 4.95
CA SER A 29 3.63 11.52 6.39
C SER A 29 4.66 10.76 7.24
N LYS A 30 5.56 9.99 6.60
CA LYS A 30 6.51 9.07 7.25
C LYS A 30 5.83 8.02 8.13
N LEU A 31 4.62 7.60 7.76
CA LEU A 31 3.94 6.48 8.41
C LEU A 31 4.52 5.15 7.96
N LEU A 32 4.92 5.06 6.70
CA LEU A 32 5.64 3.92 6.16
C LEU A 32 7.05 4.33 5.75
N ASP A 33 8.04 3.70 6.38
CA ASP A 33 9.44 3.75 5.96
C ASP A 33 9.69 2.77 4.81
N SER A 34 10.81 2.94 4.10
CA SER A 34 11.20 2.12 2.95
C SER A 34 11.18 0.60 3.24
N ILE A 35 11.38 0.17 4.49
CA ILE A 35 11.29 -1.23 4.91
C ILE A 35 9.81 -1.68 4.95
N THR A 36 8.97 -0.97 5.71
CA THR A 36 7.54 -1.29 5.85
C THR A 36 6.78 -1.19 4.53
N VAL A 37 7.22 -0.33 3.62
CA VAL A 37 6.67 -0.27 2.25
C VAL A 37 6.92 -1.57 1.51
N VAL A 38 8.13 -2.13 1.61
CA VAL A 38 8.46 -3.41 0.98
C VAL A 38 7.62 -4.53 1.60
N ASP A 39 7.47 -4.58 2.92
CA ASP A 39 6.63 -5.57 3.58
C ASP A 39 5.15 -5.47 3.13
N LEU A 40 4.61 -4.25 3.06
CA LEU A 40 3.25 -4.01 2.57
C LEU A 40 3.09 -4.50 1.13
N LEU A 41 4.07 -4.21 0.26
CA LEU A 41 4.04 -4.65 -1.13
C LEU A 41 4.06 -6.18 -1.22
N VAL A 42 4.88 -6.86 -0.44
CA VAL A 42 4.90 -8.33 -0.37
C VAL A 42 3.55 -8.89 0.07
N SER A 43 2.95 -8.35 1.15
CA SER A 43 1.59 -8.74 1.59
C SER A 43 0.54 -8.54 0.50
N ILE A 44 0.63 -7.45 -0.27
CA ILE A 44 -0.27 -7.18 -1.39
C ILE A 44 -0.05 -8.19 -2.52
N GLU A 45 1.20 -8.46 -2.91
CA GLU A 45 1.57 -9.43 -3.95
C GLU A 45 1.04 -10.83 -3.61
N GLU A 46 1.20 -11.26 -2.36
CA GLU A 46 0.66 -12.53 -1.85
C GLU A 46 -0.86 -12.56 -1.93
N LYS A 47 -1.53 -11.44 -1.60
CA LYS A 47 -2.99 -11.33 -1.63
C LYS A 47 -3.56 -11.43 -3.04
N ILE A 48 -2.93 -10.78 -4.01
CA ILE A 48 -3.41 -10.73 -5.41
C ILE A 48 -2.82 -11.84 -6.29
N GLY A 49 -1.77 -12.52 -5.82
CA GLY A 49 -1.05 -13.56 -6.57
C GLY A 49 -0.29 -13.02 -7.79
N LYS A 50 -0.05 -11.72 -7.86
CA LYS A 50 0.66 -11.03 -8.95
C LYS A 50 1.80 -10.22 -8.38
N LYS A 51 2.90 -10.13 -9.13
CA LYS A 51 4.01 -9.25 -8.78
C LYS A 51 3.73 -7.81 -9.19
N ILE A 52 4.00 -6.88 -8.29
CA ILE A 52 3.95 -5.45 -8.55
C ILE A 52 5.24 -5.10 -9.30
N SER A 53 5.08 -4.49 -10.46
CA SER A 53 6.26 -4.10 -11.23
C SER A 53 7.01 -2.97 -10.53
N GLN A 54 8.35 -3.05 -10.49
CA GLN A 54 9.19 -2.05 -9.82
C GLN A 54 8.98 -0.61 -10.33
N HIS A 55 8.59 -0.43 -11.59
CA HIS A 55 8.28 0.90 -12.15
C HIS A 55 7.02 1.54 -11.54
N LEU A 56 6.16 0.75 -10.90
CA LEU A 56 4.99 1.24 -10.17
C LEU A 56 5.31 1.57 -8.71
N ILE A 57 6.45 1.10 -8.19
CA ILE A 57 6.92 1.35 -6.83
C ILE A 57 7.58 2.75 -6.80
N THR A 58 6.74 3.78 -6.76
CA THR A 58 7.16 5.16 -6.57
C THR A 58 6.43 5.76 -5.38
N GLU A 59 7.04 6.74 -4.73
CA GLU A 59 6.43 7.42 -3.58
C GLU A 59 5.05 8.01 -3.94
N GLU A 60 4.87 8.48 -5.17
CA GLU A 60 3.60 9.02 -5.66
C GLU A 60 2.53 7.94 -5.83
N ASN A 61 2.90 6.78 -6.38
CA ASN A 61 1.97 5.67 -6.60
C ASN A 61 1.64 4.90 -5.31
N LEU A 62 2.48 5.06 -4.28
CA LEU A 62 2.35 4.40 -2.98
C LEU A 62 1.98 5.36 -1.85
N ASP A 63 1.70 6.62 -2.17
CA ASP A 63 1.46 7.65 -1.15
C ASP A 63 0.17 7.38 -0.37
N THR A 64 -0.91 6.96 -1.03
CA THR A 64 -2.20 6.71 -0.37
C THR A 64 -2.77 5.35 -0.76
N ILE A 65 -3.61 4.77 0.10
CA ILE A 65 -4.28 3.49 -0.16
C ILE A 65 -5.09 3.55 -1.45
N ASN A 66 -5.74 4.69 -1.71
CA ASN A 66 -6.48 4.92 -2.96
C ASN A 66 -5.56 4.86 -4.18
N ILE A 67 -4.42 5.54 -4.17
CA ILE A 67 -3.49 5.51 -5.31
C ILE A 67 -2.89 4.10 -5.47
N ILE A 68 -2.55 3.42 -4.38
CA ILE A 68 -2.07 2.04 -4.41
C ILE A 68 -3.11 1.15 -5.11
N THR A 69 -4.37 1.21 -4.68
CA THR A 69 -5.43 0.38 -5.29
C THR A 69 -5.66 0.72 -6.76
N GLU A 70 -5.62 1.99 -7.15
CA GLU A 70 -5.70 2.39 -8.55
C GLU A 70 -4.50 1.92 -9.38
N THR A 71 -3.30 1.91 -8.78
CA THR A 71 -2.09 1.40 -9.41
C THR A 71 -2.17 -0.10 -9.64
N LEU A 72 -2.66 -0.85 -8.64
CA LEU A 72 -2.85 -2.30 -8.72
C LEU A 72 -3.93 -2.72 -9.73
N LYS A 73 -4.92 -1.86 -10.03
CA LYS A 73 -5.89 -2.10 -11.11
C LYS A 73 -5.26 -2.21 -12.50
N LYS A 74 -4.08 -1.60 -12.69
CA LYS A 74 -3.40 -1.55 -13.98
C LYS A 74 -2.56 -2.81 -14.26
N ILE A 75 -2.56 -3.79 -13.35
CA ILE A 75 -1.76 -5.02 -13.37
C ILE A 75 -2.67 -6.24 -13.52
#